data_AF-A0A4Y8CV11-F1
#
_entry.id   AF-A0A4Y8CV11-F1
#
_cell.length_a   1.000
_cell.length_b   1.000
_cell.length_c   1.000
_cell.angle_alpha   90.00
_cell.angle_beta   90.00
_cell.angle_gamma   90.00
#
_symmetry.space_group_name_H-M   'P 1'
#
loop_
_entity.id
_entity.type
_entity.pdbx_description
1 polymer ?
#
loop_
_entity_poly.entity_id
_entity_poly.type
_entity_poly.pdbx_seq_one_letter_code
_entity_poly.pdbx_strand_id
1 'polypeptide(L)'
;MPPNLYLVRHAEAEHNIKCRFHIPDPILTPKGRTECRNLRKTFPHHNKIDLILPSPHSRAIQTTLFAFSNTLARLEVPYILVPNAQEVSTKPCDTGLSIDVLMAVEIPKLFKDEGLSFGTEKIGIDLMEDEWNLKKGFYALDPEAVQVRADALRARLYGL
;
A
#
# COMPACT_ATOMS: atom_id res chain seq x y z
N MET A 1 -7.73 -0.02 26.21
CA MET A 1 -8.16 1.08 25.31
C MET A 1 -8.32 0.50 23.92
N PRO A 2 -9.31 0.92 23.12
CA PRO A 2 -9.41 0.48 21.74
C PRO A 2 -8.16 0.92 20.94
N PRO A 3 -7.75 0.18 19.90
CA PRO A 3 -6.64 0.57 19.05
C PRO A 3 -6.96 1.87 18.29
N ASN A 4 -5.93 2.66 17.99
CA ASN A 4 -6.07 3.86 17.16
C ASN A 4 -5.76 3.50 15.71
N LEU A 5 -6.70 3.77 14.80
CA LEU A 5 -6.54 3.53 13.37
C LEU A 5 -6.25 4.84 12.63
N TYR A 6 -5.12 4.89 11.93
CA TYR A 6 -4.77 6.00 11.04
C TYR A 6 -4.96 5.55 9.58
N LEU A 7 -5.82 6.26 8.85
CA LEU A 7 -6.08 5.99 7.44
C LEU A 7 -5.34 7.01 6.58
N VAL A 8 -4.51 6.52 5.66
CA VAL A 8 -3.71 7.35 4.76
C VAL A 8 -4.00 6.94 3.32
N ARG A 9 -4.47 7.88 2.52
CA ARG A 9 -4.57 7.72 1.07
C ARG A 9 -3.17 7.82 0.46
N HIS A 10 -2.90 7.04 -0.60
CA HIS A 10 -1.65 7.20 -1.34
C HIS A 10 -1.49 8.64 -1.86
N ALA A 11 -0.25 9.12 -1.95
CA ALA A 11 0.06 10.44 -2.50
C ALA A 11 -0.13 10.48 -4.03
N GLU A 12 0.04 11.64 -4.66
CA GLU A 12 -0.14 11.79 -6.11
C GLU A 12 0.74 10.80 -6.92
N ALA A 13 0.07 9.99 -7.74
CA ALA A 13 0.69 9.04 -8.65
C ALA A 13 0.49 9.46 -10.12
N GLU A 14 1.24 8.86 -11.04
CA GLU A 14 1.26 9.27 -12.45
C GLU A 14 -0.12 9.23 -13.12
N HIS A 15 -0.98 8.28 -12.74
CA HIS A 15 -2.35 8.20 -13.26
C HIS A 15 -3.24 9.37 -12.83
N ASN A 16 -2.94 10.05 -11.70
CA ASN A 16 -3.69 11.22 -11.25
C ASN A 16 -3.43 12.42 -12.17
N ILE A 17 -2.26 12.47 -12.83
CA ILE A 17 -1.97 13.52 -13.82
C ILE A 17 -2.80 13.26 -15.06
N LYS A 18 -3.71 14.19 -15.39
CA LYS A 18 -4.55 14.16 -16.61
C LYS A 18 -5.31 12.83 -16.79
N CYS A 19 -5.70 12.17 -15.69
CA CYS A 19 -6.50 10.95 -15.70
C CYS A 19 -5.90 9.83 -16.58
N ARG A 20 -4.58 9.62 -16.50
CA ARG A 20 -3.85 8.58 -17.25
C ARG A 20 -4.08 7.19 -16.67
N PHE A 21 -5.34 6.75 -16.65
CA PHE A 21 -5.75 5.47 -16.06
C PHE A 21 -5.25 4.23 -16.82
N HIS A 22 -4.68 4.42 -18.02
CA HIS A 22 -4.09 3.36 -18.82
C HIS A 22 -2.69 2.92 -18.33
N ILE A 23 -2.05 3.70 -17.45
CA ILE A 23 -0.73 3.37 -16.90
C ILE A 23 -0.91 2.24 -15.87
N PRO A 24 -0.33 1.05 -16.08
CA PRO A 24 -0.41 -0.05 -15.11
C PRO A 24 0.37 0.25 -13.83
N ASP A 25 -0.18 -0.13 -12.67
CA ASP A 25 0.39 0.03 -11.32
C ASP A 25 1.32 1.25 -11.14
N PRO A 26 0.81 2.48 -11.35
CA PRO A 26 1.61 3.69 -11.47
C PRO A 26 2.36 4.02 -10.17
N ILE A 27 3.57 4.55 -10.35
CA ILE A 27 4.40 5.07 -9.26
C ILE A 27 3.99 6.51 -8.87
N LEU A 28 4.54 6.99 -7.75
CA LEU A 28 4.38 8.37 -7.29
C LEU A 28 5.13 9.36 -8.18
N THR A 29 4.50 10.52 -8.38
CA THR A 29 5.13 11.67 -9.05
C THR A 29 6.15 12.33 -8.11
N PRO A 30 7.06 13.19 -8.61
CA PRO A 30 7.93 13.99 -7.73
C PRO A 30 7.16 14.83 -6.71
N LYS A 31 5.96 15.30 -7.08
CA LYS A 31 5.04 15.99 -6.18
C LYS A 31 4.49 15.03 -5.12
N GLY A 32 4.03 13.84 -5.50
CA GLY A 32 3.59 12.80 -4.56
C GLY A 32 4.67 12.40 -3.55
N ARG A 33 5.94 12.29 -3.98
CA ARG A 33 7.08 12.07 -3.05
C ARG A 33 7.22 13.22 -2.06
N THR A 34 6.98 14.45 -2.49
CA THR A 34 7.03 15.64 -1.63
C THR A 34 5.87 15.68 -0.64
N GLU A 35 4.66 15.30 -1.05
CA GLU A 35 3.51 15.11 -0.16
C GLU A 35 3.82 14.08 0.93
N CYS A 36 4.45 12.94 0.59
CA CYS A 36 4.86 11.94 1.55
C CYS A 36 5.90 12.47 2.54
N ARG A 37 6.92 13.20 2.07
CA ARG A 37 7.93 13.81 2.95
C ARG A 37 7.32 14.86 3.87
N ASN A 38 6.31 15.59 3.42
CA ASN A 38 5.57 16.51 4.28
C ASN A 38 4.79 15.74 5.35
N LEU A 39 4.10 14.66 4.98
CA LEU A 39 3.41 13.79 5.94
C LEU A 39 4.38 13.23 6.99
N ARG A 40 5.57 12.76 6.59
CA ARG A 40 6.63 12.30 7.52
C ARG A 40 7.04 13.34 8.56
N LYS A 41 7.01 14.62 8.19
CA LYS A 41 7.38 15.73 9.08
C LYS A 41 6.23 16.13 10.01
N THR A 42 4.99 16.07 9.52
CA THR A 42 3.83 16.63 10.21
C THR A 42 3.05 15.61 11.01
N PHE A 43 3.18 14.31 10.72
CA PHE A 43 2.47 13.26 11.45
C PHE A 43 3.09 13.04 12.84
N PRO A 44 2.40 13.37 13.94
CA PRO A 44 3.03 13.43 15.27
C PRO A 44 3.09 12.07 15.98
N HIS A 45 2.59 11.00 15.36
CA HIS A 45 2.40 9.70 16.02
C HIS A 45 3.29 8.59 15.47
N HIS A 46 4.37 8.93 14.74
CA HIS A 46 5.32 7.95 14.19
C HIS A 46 5.83 6.92 15.21
N ASN A 47 6.05 7.34 16.45
CA ASN A 47 6.52 6.50 17.56
C ASN A 47 5.43 5.62 18.19
N LYS A 48 4.15 5.85 17.86
CA LYS A 48 3.00 5.09 18.38
C LYS A 48 2.42 4.09 17.38
N ILE A 49 3.04 3.94 16.20
CA ILE A 49 2.53 3.05 15.15
C ILE A 49 3.11 1.65 15.36
N ASP A 50 2.29 0.68 15.76
CA ASP A 50 2.78 -0.67 16.00
C ASP A 50 2.72 -1.56 14.75
N LEU A 51 2.01 -1.15 13.70
CA LEU A 51 1.80 -1.92 12.47
C LEU A 51 1.46 -1.01 11.29
N ILE A 52 1.95 -1.33 10.08
CA ILE A 52 1.57 -0.65 8.84
C ILE A 52 1.05 -1.65 7.79
N LEU A 53 -0.09 -1.32 7.18
CA LEU A 53 -0.87 -2.20 6.29
C LEU A 53 -1.27 -1.48 4.98
N PRO A 54 -0.37 -1.31 3.98
CA PRO A 54 -0.76 -0.72 2.71
C PRO A 54 -1.45 -1.74 1.79
N SER A 55 -2.16 -1.25 0.78
CA SER A 55 -2.51 -2.10 -0.38
C SER A 55 -1.24 -2.47 -1.18
N PRO A 56 -1.20 -3.64 -1.85
CA PRO A 56 -0.08 -4.09 -2.69
C PRO A 56 0.04 -3.35 -4.05
N HIS A 57 -0.09 -2.02 -4.05
CA HIS A 57 0.15 -1.18 -5.22
C HIS A 57 1.43 -0.38 -5.05
N SER A 58 2.17 -0.17 -6.14
CA SER A 58 3.44 0.56 -6.14
C SER A 58 3.33 1.94 -5.49
N ARG A 59 2.29 2.71 -5.83
CA ARG A 59 2.00 4.03 -5.21
C ARG A 59 1.75 3.98 -3.69
N ALA A 60 1.10 2.93 -3.18
CA ALA A 60 0.80 2.79 -1.76
C ALA A 60 2.04 2.33 -0.98
N ILE A 61 2.81 1.40 -1.57
CA ILE A 61 4.10 0.96 -1.05
C ILE A 61 5.04 2.16 -0.96
N GLN A 62 5.21 2.90 -2.05
CA GLN A 62 6.01 4.13 -2.08
C GLN A 62 5.53 5.17 -1.06
N THR A 63 4.23 5.43 -0.97
CA THR A 63 3.70 6.36 0.03
C THR A 63 4.15 5.96 1.42
N THR A 64 4.09 4.66 1.72
CA THR A 64 4.54 4.15 3.01
C THR A 64 6.04 4.32 3.22
N LEU A 65 6.87 3.96 2.24
CA LEU A 65 8.33 4.09 2.34
C LEU A 65 8.75 5.56 2.56
N PHE A 66 8.20 6.49 1.77
CA PHE A 66 8.54 7.90 1.86
C PHE A 66 8.00 8.57 3.13
N ALA A 67 6.75 8.27 3.51
CA ALA A 67 6.09 8.94 4.63
C ALA A 67 6.41 8.30 6.00
N PHE A 68 6.63 6.99 6.05
CA PHE A 68 6.75 6.22 7.29
C PHE A 68 8.09 5.49 7.44
N SER A 69 9.12 5.84 6.65
CA SER A 69 10.48 5.28 6.79
C SER A 69 11.03 5.33 8.22
N ASN A 70 10.80 6.42 8.98
CA ASN A 70 11.20 6.50 10.39
C ASN A 70 10.52 5.45 11.27
N THR A 71 9.24 5.20 11.01
CA THR A 71 8.46 4.19 11.72
C THR A 71 8.94 2.80 11.36
N LEU A 72 9.19 2.53 10.08
CA LEU A 72 9.65 1.24 9.57
C LEU A 72 11.12 0.92 9.88
N ALA A 73 11.94 1.92 10.18
CA ALA A 73 13.30 1.73 10.67
C ALA A 73 13.34 1.01 12.03
N ARG A 74 12.23 1.01 12.77
CA ARG A 74 12.07 0.22 13.98
C ARG A 74 11.80 -1.24 13.63
N LEU A 75 12.64 -2.14 14.14
CA LEU A 75 12.62 -3.56 13.78
C LEU A 75 11.30 -4.23 14.16
N GLU A 76 10.72 -3.84 15.29
CA GLU A 76 9.50 -4.42 15.86
C GLU A 76 8.21 -4.06 15.10
N VAL A 77 8.22 -3.03 14.25
CA VAL A 77 7.02 -2.61 13.49
C VAL A 77 6.87 -3.46 12.23
N PRO A 78 5.81 -4.28 12.10
CA PRO A 78 5.58 -5.06 10.88
C PRO A 78 5.08 -4.16 9.74
N TYR A 79 5.39 -4.57 8.52
CA TYR A 79 4.97 -3.91 7.28
C TYR A 79 4.38 -4.94 6.33
N ILE A 80 3.05 -5.07 6.32
CA ILE A 80 2.38 -6.22 5.69
C ILE A 80 1.43 -5.74 4.60
N LEU A 81 1.58 -6.26 3.38
CA LEU A 81 0.71 -5.90 2.26
C LEU A 81 -0.68 -6.51 2.42
N VAL A 82 -1.73 -5.71 2.19
CA VAL A 82 -3.14 -6.13 2.38
C VAL A 82 -3.92 -5.99 1.08
N PRO A 83 -4.14 -7.09 0.32
CA PRO A 83 -4.85 -7.05 -0.96
C PRO A 83 -6.31 -6.58 -0.81
N ASN A 84 -6.93 -6.77 0.35
CA ASN A 84 -8.31 -6.34 0.59
C ASN A 84 -8.46 -4.81 0.57
N ALA A 85 -7.37 -4.07 0.78
CA ALA A 85 -7.34 -2.61 0.74
C ALA A 85 -7.11 -2.03 -0.67
N GLN A 86 -7.14 -2.86 -1.72
CA GLN A 86 -6.94 -2.42 -3.10
C GLN A 86 -8.08 -1.51 -3.62
N GLU A 87 -7.74 -0.60 -4.55
CA GLU A 87 -8.72 0.21 -5.29
C GLU A 87 -9.74 -0.67 -6.03
N VAL A 88 -10.99 -0.23 -6.17
CA VAL A 88 -12.08 -1.10 -6.62
C VAL A 88 -12.14 -1.28 -8.12
N SER A 89 -11.60 -0.34 -8.90
CA SER A 89 -11.78 -0.30 -10.35
C SER A 89 -10.95 -1.36 -11.10
N THR A 90 -11.38 -1.68 -12.32
CA THR A 90 -10.70 -2.61 -13.23
C THR A 90 -9.77 -1.90 -14.22
N LYS A 91 -9.57 -0.58 -14.05
CA LYS A 91 -8.67 0.20 -14.92
C LYS A 91 -7.23 -0.29 -14.73
N PRO A 92 -6.37 -0.22 -15.77
CA PRO A 92 -4.97 -0.63 -15.66
C PRO A 92 -4.23 -0.04 -14.44
N CYS A 93 -4.49 1.22 -14.10
CA CYS A 93 -3.87 1.85 -12.93
C CYS A 93 -4.30 1.27 -11.57
N ASP A 94 -5.45 0.62 -11.53
CA ASP A 94 -6.01 0.03 -10.32
C ASP A 94 -5.84 -1.49 -10.28
N THR A 95 -5.29 -2.07 -11.35
CA THR A 95 -4.92 -3.48 -11.43
C THR A 95 -3.47 -3.65 -11.00
N GLY A 96 -3.26 -4.40 -9.93
CA GLY A 96 -1.93 -4.66 -9.39
C GLY A 96 -1.13 -5.71 -10.16
N LEU A 97 0.10 -5.91 -9.72
CA LEU A 97 1.01 -6.94 -10.23
C LEU A 97 0.76 -8.28 -9.54
N SER A 98 1.11 -9.39 -10.19
CA SER A 98 1.15 -10.69 -9.50
C SER A 98 2.19 -10.66 -8.37
N ILE A 99 2.04 -11.53 -7.38
CA ILE A 99 2.97 -11.61 -6.24
C ILE A 99 4.41 -11.77 -6.72
N ASP A 100 4.65 -12.68 -7.67
CA ASP A 100 6.00 -12.92 -8.23
C ASP A 100 6.62 -11.66 -8.85
N VAL A 101 5.86 -10.94 -9.68
CA VAL A 101 6.35 -9.73 -10.35
C VAL A 101 6.54 -8.60 -9.34
N LEU A 102 5.60 -8.44 -8.41
CA LEU A 102 5.66 -7.42 -7.36
C LEU A 102 6.92 -7.62 -6.50
N MET A 103 7.17 -8.84 -6.03
CA MET A 103 8.27 -9.16 -5.11
C MET A 103 9.63 -9.22 -5.81
N ALA A 104 9.72 -9.86 -6.98
CA ALA A 104 11.01 -10.08 -7.64
C ALA A 104 11.48 -8.88 -8.47
N VAL A 105 10.56 -8.04 -8.94
CA VAL A 105 10.87 -6.96 -9.89
C VAL A 105 10.54 -5.60 -9.32
N GLU A 106 9.31 -5.38 -8.85
CA GLU A 106 8.86 -4.02 -8.57
C GLU A 106 9.36 -3.50 -7.22
N ILE A 107 9.14 -4.24 -6.12
CA ILE A 107 9.62 -3.87 -4.79
C ILE A 107 11.14 -3.56 -4.77
N PRO A 108 12.02 -4.38 -5.37
CA PRO A 108 13.45 -4.06 -5.43
C PRO A 108 13.76 -2.75 -6.16
N LYS A 109 12.94 -2.32 -7.13
CA LYS A 109 13.10 -0.98 -7.75
C LYS A 109 12.66 0.13 -6.81
N LEU A 110 11.51 -0.03 -6.14
CA LEU A 110 10.96 0.99 -5.26
C LEU A 110 11.87 1.33 -4.07
N PHE A 111 12.69 0.38 -3.62
CA PHE A 111 13.62 0.56 -2.50
C PHE A 111 14.93 1.29 -2.86
N LYS A 112 15.26 1.44 -4.15
CA LYS A 112 16.55 2.05 -4.57
C LYS A 112 16.65 3.55 -4.28
N ASP A 113 15.53 4.24 -4.15
CA ASP A 113 15.48 5.70 -4.28
C ASP A 113 15.65 6.48 -2.97
N GLU A 114 15.69 5.85 -1.78
CA GLU A 114 15.49 6.58 -0.51
C GLU A 114 16.55 6.39 0.58
N GLY A 115 17.59 5.57 0.34
CA GLY A 115 18.61 5.31 1.37
C GLY A 115 18.00 4.76 2.67
N LEU A 116 17.05 3.83 2.53
CA LEU A 116 16.36 3.20 3.64
C LEU A 116 17.33 2.39 4.50
N SER A 117 17.12 2.39 5.82
CA SER A 117 17.93 1.62 6.78
C SER A 117 17.51 0.15 6.89
N PHE A 118 16.58 -0.29 6.06
CA PHE A 118 16.01 -1.64 5.99
C PHE A 118 15.80 -2.01 4.52
N GLY A 119 15.87 -3.30 4.21
CA GLY A 119 15.69 -3.80 2.85
C GLY A 119 14.28 -4.33 2.60
N THR A 120 14.13 -4.99 1.45
CA THR A 120 12.87 -5.54 0.98
C THR A 120 12.34 -6.66 1.86
N GLU A 121 13.20 -7.31 2.66
CA GLU A 121 12.84 -8.31 3.67
C GLU A 121 11.88 -7.78 4.74
N LYS A 122 11.76 -6.45 4.88
CA LYS A 122 10.80 -5.83 5.79
C LYS A 122 9.34 -6.02 5.34
N ILE A 123 9.11 -6.29 4.06
CA ILE A 123 7.76 -6.47 3.51
C ILE A 123 7.26 -7.89 3.79
N GLY A 124 6.23 -7.98 4.62
CA GLY A 124 5.42 -9.18 4.81
C GLY A 124 4.34 -9.30 3.74
N ILE A 125 4.14 -10.52 3.26
CA ILE A 125 3.12 -10.88 2.26
C ILE A 125 2.17 -11.95 2.78
N ASP A 126 2.15 -12.21 4.08
CA ASP A 126 1.37 -13.29 4.71
C ASP A 126 -0.15 -13.20 4.46
N LEU A 127 -0.62 -12.02 4.04
CA LEU A 127 -2.01 -11.75 3.74
C LEU A 127 -2.32 -11.71 2.24
N MET A 128 -1.32 -11.92 1.40
CA MET A 128 -1.48 -11.98 -0.04
C MET A 128 -1.91 -13.39 -0.47
N GLU A 129 -2.84 -13.43 -1.41
CA GLU A 129 -3.33 -14.66 -2.02
C GLU A 129 -3.04 -14.60 -3.52
N ASP A 130 -2.89 -15.76 -4.14
CA ASP A 130 -2.78 -15.81 -5.60
C ASP A 130 -3.99 -15.12 -6.25
N GLU A 131 -3.76 -14.55 -7.43
CA GLU A 131 -4.80 -13.90 -8.23
C GLU A 131 -5.49 -12.69 -7.58
N TRP A 132 -4.98 -12.16 -6.46
CA TRP A 132 -5.54 -10.97 -5.78
C TRP A 132 -5.75 -9.77 -6.71
N ASN A 133 -4.92 -9.68 -7.75
CA ASN A 133 -4.89 -8.59 -8.72
C ASN A 133 -5.83 -8.78 -9.92
N LEU A 134 -6.51 -9.92 -10.07
CA LEU A 134 -7.34 -10.22 -11.25
C LEU A 134 -8.67 -9.47 -11.31
N LYS A 135 -9.07 -8.80 -10.22
CA LYS A 135 -10.35 -8.09 -10.09
C LYS A 135 -11.57 -8.97 -10.37
N LYS A 136 -11.54 -10.22 -9.90
CA LYS A 136 -12.61 -11.22 -10.06
C LYS A 136 -13.01 -11.80 -8.72
N GLY A 137 -14.22 -12.37 -8.66
CA GLY A 137 -14.74 -13.01 -7.44
C GLY A 137 -14.72 -12.04 -6.25
N PHE A 138 -14.04 -12.43 -5.18
CA PHE A 138 -13.86 -11.61 -3.98
C PHE A 138 -13.20 -10.23 -4.25
N TYR A 139 -12.42 -10.11 -5.32
CA TYR A 139 -11.76 -8.88 -5.74
C TYR A 139 -12.50 -8.12 -6.85
N ALA A 140 -13.71 -8.54 -7.21
CA ALA A 140 -14.49 -7.88 -8.25
C ALA A 140 -14.91 -6.45 -7.88
N LEU A 141 -15.33 -5.71 -8.92
CA LEU A 141 -15.81 -4.33 -8.85
C LEU A 141 -17.28 -4.23 -8.44
N ASP A 142 -18.05 -5.32 -8.48
CA ASP A 142 -19.47 -5.25 -8.12
C ASP A 142 -19.65 -4.85 -6.64
N PRO A 143 -20.70 -4.07 -6.32
CA PRO A 143 -20.87 -3.51 -4.98
C PRO A 143 -20.91 -4.54 -3.85
N GLU A 144 -21.46 -5.73 -4.12
CA GLU A 144 -21.55 -6.80 -3.14
C GLU A 144 -20.17 -7.37 -2.82
N ALA A 145 -19.36 -7.71 -3.83
CA ALA A 145 -17.98 -8.15 -3.63
C ALA A 145 -17.13 -7.08 -2.92
N VAL A 146 -17.30 -5.79 -3.26
CA VAL A 146 -16.62 -4.69 -2.57
C VAL A 146 -17.02 -4.63 -1.10
N GLN A 147 -18.31 -4.78 -0.78
CA GLN A 147 -18.79 -4.77 0.60
C GLN A 147 -18.24 -5.96 1.40
N VAL A 148 -18.31 -7.16 0.84
CA VAL A 148 -17.77 -8.39 1.46
C VAL A 148 -16.27 -8.26 1.72
N ARG A 149 -15.50 -7.70 0.78
CA ARG A 149 -14.06 -7.45 0.94
C ARG A 149 -13.76 -6.42 2.02
N ALA A 150 -14.55 -5.35 2.10
CA ALA A 150 -14.43 -4.34 3.15
C ALA A 150 -14.76 -4.93 4.53
N ASP A 151 -15.78 -5.79 4.62
CA ASP A 151 -16.15 -6.48 5.86
C ASP A 151 -15.05 -7.42 6.34
N ALA A 152 -14.47 -8.20 5.42
CA ALA A 152 -13.33 -9.07 5.70
C ALA A 152 -12.11 -8.28 6.19
N LEU A 153 -11.81 -7.12 5.58
CA LEU A 153 -10.73 -6.24 6.04
C LEU A 153 -11.00 -5.73 7.47
N ARG A 154 -12.21 -5.24 7.76
CA ARG A 154 -12.58 -4.76 9.10
C ARG A 154 -12.52 -5.87 10.14
N ALA A 155 -13.02 -7.07 9.83
CA ALA A 155 -12.94 -8.22 10.71
C ALA A 155 -11.48 -8.60 11.02
N ARG A 156 -10.60 -8.57 10.00
CA ARG A 156 -9.17 -8.80 10.20
C ARG A 156 -8.53 -7.73 11.09
N LEU A 157 -8.81 -6.45 10.85
CA LEU A 157 -8.30 -5.35 11.68
C LEU A 157 -8.75 -5.43 13.15
N TYR A 158 -9.94 -6.00 13.40
CA TYR A 158 -10.44 -6.22 14.76
C TYR A 158 -9.75 -7.39 15.48
N GLY A 159 -9.23 -8.37 14.74
CA GLY A 159 -8.57 -9.56 15.28
C GLY A 159 -7.06 -9.43 15.49
N LEU A 160 -6.46 -8.29 15.09
CA LEU A 160 -5.06 -7.94 15.33
C LEU A 160 -4.88 -7.33 16.72
#